data_AF-A0A4C1TGM1-F1
#
_entry.id   AF-A0A4C1TGM1-F1
#
_cell.length_a   1.000
_cell.length_b   1.000
_cell.length_c   1.000
_cell.angle_alpha   90.00
_cell.angle_beta   90.00
_cell.angle_gamma   90.00
#
_symmetry.space_group_name_H-M   'P 1'
#
loop_
_entity.id
_entity.type
_entity.pdbx_description
1 polymer ?
#
loop_
_entity_poly.entity_id
_entity_poly.type
_entity_poly.pdbx_seq_one_letter_code
_entity_poly.pdbx_strand_id
1 'polypeptide(L)'
;MSFYHRGKTINSDFYCQHLMRLKEEVEKNQSELINRKSVVFHHDNARQHTPSATPEILREFGWKISMHPPFSPELAPSDFHLFRSLQISSSNVRLTSKEDSQNYLSQFFDQKSQNFYSSG
;
A
#
# COMPACT_ATOMS: atom_id res chain seq x y z
N MET A 1 11.04 -1.89 5.24
CA MET A 1 10.04 -2.75 4.56
C MET A 1 9.75 -3.98 5.42
N SER A 2 8.49 -4.33 5.69
CA SER A 2 8.15 -5.57 6.43
C SER A 2 7.41 -6.55 5.51
N PHE A 3 7.65 -7.85 5.67
CA PHE A 3 7.13 -8.88 4.77
C PHE A 3 6.46 -10.01 5.55
N TYR A 4 5.43 -10.61 4.95
CA TYR A 4 4.69 -11.70 5.56
C TYR A 4 5.39 -13.05 5.39
N HIS A 5 5.01 -14.00 6.25
CA HIS A 5 5.42 -15.41 6.12
C HIS A 5 4.58 -16.08 5.03
N ARG A 6 5.19 -17.01 4.29
CA ARG A 6 4.53 -17.75 3.23
C ARG A 6 3.30 -18.48 3.78
N GLY A 7 2.18 -18.44 3.06
CA GLY A 7 0.93 -19.10 3.46
C GLY A 7 0.10 -18.35 4.51
N LYS A 8 0.57 -17.20 5.03
CA LYS A 8 -0.23 -16.38 5.94
C LYS A 8 -1.25 -15.57 5.14
N THR A 9 -2.54 -15.74 5.46
CA THR A 9 -3.62 -14.94 4.90
C THR A 9 -3.78 -13.65 5.72
N ILE A 10 -3.91 -12.51 5.05
CA ILE A 10 -4.25 -11.24 5.70
C ILE A 10 -5.73 -11.31 6.06
N ASN A 11 -6.06 -11.31 7.35
CA ASN A 11 -7.43 -11.18 7.82
C ASN A 11 -7.71 -9.72 8.20
N SER A 12 -8.95 -9.45 8.60
CA SER A 12 -9.39 -8.13 9.08
C SER A 12 -8.47 -7.55 10.16
N ASP A 13 -8.16 -8.31 11.20
CA ASP A 13 -7.38 -7.81 12.34
C ASP A 13 -5.95 -7.44 11.92
N PHE A 14 -5.34 -8.25 11.06
CA PHE A 14 -4.03 -7.95 10.50
C PHE A 14 -4.05 -6.69 9.63
N TYR A 15 -5.14 -6.47 8.89
CA TYR A 15 -5.30 -5.25 8.10
C TYR A 15 -5.40 -4.02 8.99
N CYS A 16 -6.22 -4.06 10.05
CA CYS A 16 -6.32 -3.00 11.05
C CYS A 16 -4.97 -2.67 11.70
N GLN A 17 -4.19 -3.69 12.10
CA GLN A 17 -2.84 -3.49 12.63
C GLN A 17 -1.90 -2.85 11.61
N HIS A 18 -2.04 -3.20 10.32
CA HIS A 18 -1.24 -2.59 9.26
C HIS A 18 -1.58 -1.11 9.09
N LEU A 19 -2.87 -0.75 9.15
CA LEU A 19 -3.31 0.64 9.09
C LEU A 19 -2.75 1.48 10.25
N MET A 20 -2.70 0.93 11.48
CA MET A 20 -2.10 1.61 12.62
C MET A 20 -0.61 1.89 12.40
N ARG A 21 0.16 0.90 11.94
CA ARG A 21 1.59 1.10 11.61
C ARG A 21 1.79 2.08 10.45
N LEU A 22 0.91 2.04 9.45
CA LEU A 22 0.93 2.98 8.34
C LEU A 22 0.71 4.41 8.84
N LYS A 23 -0.21 4.63 9.80
CA LYS A 23 -0.43 5.95 10.40
C LYS A 23 0.84 6.50 11.03
N GLU A 24 1.53 5.69 11.85
CA GLU A 24 2.79 6.07 12.51
C GLU A 24 3.87 6.44 11.49
N GLU A 25 4.05 5.63 10.44
CA GLU A 25 5.05 5.90 9.41
C GLU A 25 4.71 7.14 8.57
N VAL A 26 3.43 7.37 8.27
CA VAL A 26 3.00 8.57 7.53
C VAL A 26 3.24 9.82 8.38
N GLU A 27 2.91 9.79 9.68
CA GLU A 27 3.23 10.88 10.62
C GLU A 27 4.72 11.16 10.71
N LYS A 28 5.55 10.11 10.78
CA LYS A 28 7.00 10.25 10.87
C LYS A 28 7.63 10.81 9.61
N ASN A 29 7.22 10.32 8.44
CA ASN A 29 7.87 10.64 7.17
C ASN A 29 7.25 11.85 6.45
N GLN A 30 6.02 12.25 6.81
CA GLN A 30 5.27 13.31 6.11
C GLN A 30 4.52 14.26 7.05
N SER A 31 5.02 14.46 8.29
CA SER A 31 4.42 15.33 9.31
C SER A 31 3.98 16.71 8.78
N GLU A 32 4.84 17.39 8.03
CA GLU A 32 4.57 18.71 7.44
C GLU A 32 3.39 18.72 6.45
N LEU A 33 3.22 17.64 5.67
CA LEU A 33 2.15 17.54 4.67
C LEU A 33 0.80 17.25 5.33
N ILE A 34 0.78 16.35 6.32
CA ILE A 34 -0.44 15.97 7.06
C ILE A 34 -0.94 17.15 7.89
N ASN A 35 -0.05 17.92 8.51
CA ASN A 35 -0.43 19.08 9.30
C ASN A 35 -1.09 20.19 8.45
N ARG A 36 -0.81 20.22 7.15
CA ARG A 36 -1.37 21.22 6.21
C ARG A 36 -2.59 20.72 5.43
N LYS A 37 -2.73 19.41 5.23
CA LYS A 37 -3.79 18.81 4.40
C LYS A 37 -4.30 17.50 5.00
N SER A 38 -5.61 17.26 4.89
CA SER A 38 -6.20 15.97 5.23
C SER A 38 -5.70 14.87 4.29
N VAL A 39 -5.34 13.71 4.84
CA VAL A 39 -5.01 12.52 4.04
C VAL A 39 -6.27 11.95 3.41
N VAL A 40 -6.18 11.60 2.12
CA VAL A 40 -7.20 10.84 1.40
C VAL A 40 -6.65 9.43 1.18
N PHE A 41 -7.27 8.44 1.82
CA PHE A 41 -6.90 7.04 1.73
C PHE A 41 -7.69 6.36 0.60
N HIS A 42 -6.97 5.75 -0.33
CA HIS A 42 -7.55 4.98 -1.43
C HIS A 42 -7.10 3.53 -1.32
N HIS A 43 -8.04 2.60 -1.43
CA HIS A 43 -7.82 1.17 -1.45
C HIS A 43 -8.96 0.47 -2.19
N ASP A 44 -8.74 -0.77 -2.60
CA ASP A 44 -9.74 -1.59 -3.25
C ASP A 44 -10.77 -2.15 -2.25
N ASN A 45 -11.95 -2.53 -2.75
CA ASN A 45 -13.04 -3.09 -1.96
C ASN A 45 -12.87 -4.60 -1.68
N ALA A 46 -11.64 -5.10 -1.53
CA ALA A 46 -11.42 -6.48 -1.16
C ALA A 46 -12.11 -6.77 0.18
N ARG A 47 -12.76 -7.93 0.31
CA ARG A 47 -13.54 -8.31 1.51
C ARG A 47 -12.74 -8.23 2.81
N GLN A 48 -11.42 -8.44 2.73
CA GLN A 48 -10.50 -8.35 3.86
C GLN A 48 -10.14 -6.90 4.24
N HIS A 49 -10.35 -5.94 3.33
CA HIS A 49 -10.11 -4.50 3.50
C HIS A 49 -11.38 -3.72 3.86
N THR A 50 -12.55 -4.32 3.70
CA THR A 50 -13.83 -3.77 4.18
C THR A 50 -14.41 -4.46 5.43
N PRO A 51 -13.64 -4.75 6.50
CA PRO A 51 -14.22 -5.06 7.79
C PRO A 51 -15.05 -3.90 8.32
N SER A 52 -15.99 -4.19 9.21
CA SER A 52 -16.76 -3.16 9.93
C SER A 52 -15.87 -2.16 10.67
N ALA A 53 -14.69 -2.58 11.14
CA ALA A 53 -13.76 -1.75 11.92
C ALA A 53 -12.88 -0.81 11.07
N THR A 54 -12.65 -1.08 9.78
CA THR A 54 -11.74 -0.28 8.95
C THR A 54 -12.21 1.16 8.77
N PRO A 55 -13.48 1.43 8.42
CA PRO A 55 -13.98 2.80 8.33
C PRO A 55 -13.90 3.57 9.65
N GLU A 56 -14.05 2.87 10.79
CA GLU A 56 -13.97 3.48 12.12
C GLU A 56 -12.53 3.92 12.42
N ILE A 57 -11.56 3.04 12.20
CA ILE A 57 -10.13 3.33 12.40
C ILE A 57 -9.68 4.49 11.51
N LEU A 58 -10.07 4.49 10.23
CA LEU A 58 -9.71 5.56 9.30
C LEU A 58 -10.34 6.91 9.69
N ARG A 59 -11.56 6.88 10.26
CA ARG A 59 -12.21 8.07 10.82
C ARG A 59 -11.47 8.59 12.06
N GLU A 60 -11.03 7.70 12.95
CA GLU A 60 -10.21 8.07 14.12
C GLU A 60 -8.88 8.71 13.71
N PHE A 61 -8.29 8.28 12.60
CA PHE A 61 -7.09 8.90 12.03
C PHE A 61 -7.34 10.28 11.41
N GLY A 62 -8.60 10.68 11.24
CA GLY A 62 -8.99 11.87 10.49
C GLY A 62 -8.78 11.75 8.97
N TRP A 63 -8.66 10.52 8.45
CA TRP A 63 -8.40 10.26 7.04
C TRP A 63 -9.71 10.13 6.28
N LYS A 64 -9.80 10.78 5.11
CA LYS A 64 -10.95 10.65 4.21
C LYS A 64 -10.79 9.39 3.37
N ILE A 65 -11.84 8.60 3.23
CA ILE A 65 -11.82 7.41 2.38
C ILE A 65 -12.27 7.81 0.97
N SER A 66 -11.48 7.47 -0.04
CA SER A 66 -11.89 7.59 -1.44
C SER A 66 -12.65 6.34 -1.86
N MET A 67 -13.88 6.48 -2.34
CA MET A 67 -14.68 5.35 -2.79
C MET A 67 -14.10 4.76 -4.06
N HIS A 68 -13.87 3.45 -4.06
CA HIS A 68 -13.47 2.70 -5.24
C HIS A 68 -14.67 1.91 -5.79
N PRO A 69 -14.95 1.91 -7.09
CA PRO A 69 -15.99 1.05 -7.65
C PRO A 69 -15.54 -0.43 -7.65
N PRO A 70 -16.47 -1.39 -7.58
CA PRO A 70 -16.13 -2.81 -7.66
C PRO A 70 -15.45 -3.18 -8.98
N PHE A 71 -14.42 -4.03 -8.92
CA PHE A 71 -13.74 -4.63 -10.08
C PHE A 71 -13.08 -3.64 -11.07
N SER A 72 -12.55 -2.52 -10.57
CA SER A 72 -11.93 -1.47 -11.40
C SER A 72 -10.42 -1.30 -11.15
N PRO A 73 -9.58 -2.30 -11.49
CA PRO A 73 -8.12 -2.18 -11.33
C PRO A 73 -7.53 -0.99 -12.12
N GLU A 74 -8.17 -0.57 -13.22
CA GLU A 74 -7.78 0.62 -13.99
C GLU A 74 -7.92 1.94 -13.22
N LEU A 75 -8.62 1.94 -12.08
CA LEU A 75 -8.80 3.10 -11.21
C LEU A 75 -7.94 3.04 -9.94
N ALA A 76 -7.12 1.99 -9.78
CA ALA A 76 -6.22 1.85 -8.66
C ALA A 76 -4.77 2.13 -9.11
N PRO A 77 -4.16 3.27 -8.69
CA PRO A 77 -2.77 3.59 -9.02
C PRO A 77 -1.78 2.47 -8.69
N SER A 78 -2.05 1.74 -7.61
CA SER A 78 -1.30 0.55 -7.22
C SER A 78 -1.29 -0.51 -8.33
N ASP A 79 -2.43 -0.78 -8.97
CA ASP A 79 -2.58 -1.83 -9.99
C ASP A 79 -2.07 -1.40 -11.36
N PHE A 80 -2.52 -0.25 -11.88
CA PHE A 80 -2.20 0.14 -13.26
C PHE A 80 -0.80 0.74 -13.43
N HIS A 81 -0.20 1.29 -12.36
CA HIS A 81 1.10 1.95 -12.41
C HIS A 81 2.17 1.22 -11.61
N LEU A 82 2.00 1.08 -10.29
CA LEU A 82 3.04 0.53 -9.41
C LEU A 82 3.31 -0.95 -9.70
N PHE A 83 2.29 -1.81 -9.60
CA PHE A 83 2.42 -3.24 -9.84
C PHE A 83 2.72 -3.54 -11.30
N ARG A 84 2.20 -2.75 -12.24
CA ARG A 84 2.57 -2.85 -13.64
C ARG A 84 4.07 -2.61 -13.86
N SER A 85 4.63 -1.56 -13.26
CA SER A 85 6.07 -1.29 -13.34
C SER A 85 6.89 -2.42 -12.71
N LEU A 86 6.44 -2.97 -11.59
CA LEU A 86 7.10 -4.08 -10.90
C LEU A 86 7.06 -5.38 -11.71
N GLN A 87 5.94 -5.70 -12.35
CA GLN A 87 5.81 -6.86 -13.24
C GLN A 87 6.78 -6.75 -14.43
N ILE A 88 6.85 -5.58 -15.06
CA ILE A 88 7.76 -5.34 -16.18
C ILE A 88 9.21 -5.49 -15.73
N SER A 89 9.59 -4.89 -14.59
CA SER A 89 10.98 -4.96 -14.12
C SER A 89 11.40 -6.35 -13.66
N SER A 90 10.47 -7.17 -13.17
CA SER A 90 10.75 -8.52 -12.67
C SER A 90 10.68 -9.61 -13.74
N SER A 91 10.16 -9.30 -14.93
CA SER A 91 9.93 -10.28 -16.01
C SER A 91 11.19 -11.06 -16.43
N ASN A 92 12.38 -10.49 -16.26
CA ASN A 92 13.66 -11.12 -16.60
C ASN A 92 14.52 -11.48 -15.37
N VAL A 93 13.96 -11.42 -14.16
CA VAL A 93 14.70 -11.65 -12.91
C VAL A 93 14.32 -12.99 -12.30
N ARG A 94 15.32 -13.83 -12.01
CA ARG A 94 15.11 -15.08 -11.28
C ARG A 94 15.17 -14.80 -9.77
N LEU A 95 14.01 -14.85 -9.12
CA LEU A 95 13.89 -14.75 -7.67
C LEU A 95 13.73 -16.17 -7.10
N THR A 96 14.80 -16.72 -6.55
CA THR A 96 14.85 -18.14 -6.14
C THR A 96 14.52 -18.35 -4.67
N SER A 97 14.65 -17.30 -3.86
CA SER A 97 14.37 -17.34 -2.43
C SER A 97 13.44 -16.21 -1.98
N LYS A 98 12.91 -16.34 -0.76
CA LYS A 98 12.17 -15.27 -0.09
C LYS A 98 13.07 -14.03 0.07
N GLU A 99 14.31 -14.23 0.48
CA GLU A 99 15.27 -13.15 0.70
C GLU A 99 15.59 -12.41 -0.61
N ASP A 100 15.78 -13.14 -1.72
CA ASP A 100 15.98 -12.54 -3.04
C ASP A 100 14.81 -11.63 -3.40
N SER A 101 13.59 -12.10 -3.14
CA SER A 101 12.37 -11.33 -3.42
C SER A 101 12.28 -10.08 -2.55
N GLN A 102 12.64 -10.18 -1.27
CA GLN A 102 12.63 -9.06 -0.33
C GLN A 102 13.68 -8.00 -0.68
N ASN A 103 14.89 -8.44 -1.03
CA ASN A 103 15.98 -7.56 -1.44
C ASN A 103 15.66 -6.88 -2.77
N TYR A 104 15.14 -7.63 -3.74
CA TYR A 104 14.69 -7.08 -5.02
C TYR A 104 13.62 -6.01 -4.84
N LEU A 105 12.60 -6.27 -4.03
CA LEU A 105 11.55 -5.29 -3.76
C LEU A 105 12.12 -4.04 -3.09
N SER A 106 13.02 -4.19 -2.11
CA SER A 106 13.65 -3.05 -1.44
C SER A 106 14.42 -2.18 -2.44
N GLN A 107 15.28 -2.80 -3.26
CA GLN A 107 16.00 -2.10 -4.34
C GLN A 107 15.08 -1.44 -5.36
N PHE A 108 13.99 -2.12 -5.75
CA PHE A 108 13.02 -1.58 -6.70
C PHE A 108 12.42 -0.27 -6.20
N PHE A 109 12.02 -0.20 -4.93
CA PHE A 109 11.42 1.00 -4.33
C PHE A 109 12.46 2.10 -4.07
N ASP A 110 13.68 1.74 -3.63
CA ASP A 110 14.77 2.69 -3.38
C ASP A 110 15.21 3.43 -4.66
N GLN A 111 15.06 2.79 -5.82
CA GLN A 111 15.37 3.38 -7.13
C GLN A 111 14.26 4.29 -7.68
N LYS A 112 13.06 4.31 -7.09
CA LYS A 112 11.96 5.15 -7.59
C LYS A 112 12.09 6.57 -7.06
N SER A 113 12.09 7.52 -8.00
CA SER A 113 12.03 8.94 -7.67
C SER A 113 10.64 9.34 -7.17
N GLN A 114 10.53 10.48 -6.51
CA GLN A 114 9.24 11.07 -6.12
C GLN A 114 8.30 11.29 -7.32
N ASN A 115 8.87 11.60 -8.49
CA ASN A 115 8.09 11.77 -9.73
C ASN A 115 7.40 10.49 -10.15
N PHE A 116 8.03 9.32 -9.96
CA PHE A 116 7.39 8.04 -10.25
C PHE A 116 6.10 7.86 -9.45
N TYR A 117 6.07 8.24 -8.17
CA TYR A 117 4.87 8.14 -7.33
C TYR A 117 3.83 9.21 -7.64
N SER A 118 4.24 10.34 -8.21
CA SER A 118 3.33 11.47 -8.50
C SER A 118 2.70 11.41 -9.90
N SER A 119 3.26 10.61 -10.80
CA SER A 119 2.80 10.44 -12.19
C SER A 119 1.89 9.24 -12.40
N GLY A 120 1.64 8.48 -11.34
CA GLY A 120 0.81 7.28 -11.33
C GLY A 120 -0.61 7.54 -10.85
#